data_AF-A0A4D7QK61-F1
#
_entry.id   AF-A0A4D7QK61-F1
#
_cell.length_a   1.000
_cell.length_b   1.000
_cell.length_c   1.000
_cell.angle_alpha   90.00
_cell.angle_beta   90.00
_cell.angle_gamma   90.00
#
_symmetry.space_group_name_H-M   'P 1'
#
loop_
_entity.id
_entity.type
_entity.pdbx_description
1 polymer ?
#
loop_
_entity_poly.entity_id
_entity_poly.type
_entity_poly.pdbx_seq_one_letter_code
_entity_poly.pdbx_strand_id
1 'polypeptide(L)'
;MTSIFQFGERRPEYEVPVLNEREVRAGAGILLLVAGTAFLKAWYLGDFGLTRIVVVAFFVEFALRVLVNPAFAPSLIIGRFFVRNQKPDFVGAPQKQFAWAIGLLMATLMIYLVVLNDVRGPINLLICLACIGFLFFETAFGICIGCSVYNLFNREKAQLCPGGACEIHQRQDIQRVSPAQLAALTMFIALLGGIVLAMPGSAARSISTPGLDSVAEAERCRVPAFAIAIGHAEKWKLHNNCR
;
A
#
# COMPACT_ATOMS: atom_id res chain seq x y z
N MET A 1 -32.02 10.33 0.97
CA MET A 1 -31.13 11.03 1.92
C MET A 1 -30.47 9.96 2.77
N THR A 2 -29.14 9.91 2.78
CA THR A 2 -28.39 8.90 3.54
C THR A 2 -28.47 9.24 5.03
N SER A 3 -28.88 8.29 5.87
CA SER A 3 -28.86 8.49 7.32
C SER A 3 -27.41 8.68 7.78
N ILE A 4 -27.20 9.51 8.82
CA ILE A 4 -25.87 9.77 9.40
C ILE A 4 -25.23 8.47 9.91
N PHE A 5 -26.04 7.51 10.36
CA PHE A 5 -25.62 6.18 10.81
C PHE A 5 -26.12 5.11 9.84
N GLN A 6 -25.53 5.07 8.64
CA GLN A 6 -25.83 4.05 7.64
C GLN A 6 -24.54 3.52 7.03
N PHE A 7 -24.36 2.20 7.10
CA PHE A 7 -23.22 1.56 6.45
C PHE A 7 -23.56 1.19 5.01
N GLY A 8 -22.90 1.85 4.05
CA GLY A 8 -23.12 1.65 2.61
C GLY A 8 -24.37 2.33 2.06
N GLU A 9 -24.44 2.40 0.73
CA GLU A 9 -25.58 2.94 0.00
C GLU A 9 -26.64 1.85 -0.19
N ARG A 10 -27.90 2.14 0.16
CA ARG A 10 -29.03 1.28 -0.20
C ARG A 10 -29.52 1.67 -1.59
N ARG A 11 -29.66 0.67 -2.43
CA ARG A 11 -30.08 0.78 -3.83
C ARG A 11 -31.20 -0.24 -4.05
N PRO A 12 -32.29 0.11 -4.74
CA PRO A 12 -33.41 -0.81 -4.93
C PRO A 12 -33.04 -2.03 -5.76
N GLU A 13 -31.94 -1.96 -6.53
CA GLU A 13 -31.46 -3.08 -7.36
C GLU A 13 -30.70 -4.16 -6.57
N TYR A 14 -30.34 -3.91 -5.30
CA TYR A 14 -29.50 -4.82 -4.51
C TYR A 14 -30.14 -5.14 -3.15
N GLU A 15 -30.09 -6.40 -2.75
CA GLU A 15 -30.65 -6.88 -1.48
C GLU A 15 -29.85 -6.39 -0.25
N VAL A 16 -28.55 -6.19 -0.43
CA VAL A 16 -27.62 -5.71 0.60
C VAL A 16 -27.17 -4.28 0.32
N PRO A 17 -26.82 -3.49 1.35
CA PRO A 17 -26.15 -2.21 1.13
C PRO A 17 -24.86 -2.42 0.35
N VAL A 18 -24.55 -1.47 -0.53
CA VAL A 18 -23.41 -1.55 -1.44
C VAL A 18 -22.43 -0.39 -1.24
N LEU A 19 -21.19 -0.61 -1.66
CA LEU A 19 -20.13 0.38 -1.73
C LEU A 19 -19.54 0.39 -3.14
N ASN A 20 -18.95 1.50 -3.58
CA ASN A 20 -18.27 1.55 -4.86
C ASN A 20 -16.83 1.02 -4.70
N GLU A 21 -16.54 -0.17 -5.22
CA GLU A 21 -15.23 -0.83 -5.10
C GLU A 21 -14.09 0.04 -5.62
N ARG A 22 -14.32 0.88 -6.64
CA ARG A 22 -13.30 1.81 -7.13
C ARG A 22 -12.91 2.85 -6.08
N GLU A 23 -13.88 3.33 -5.30
CA GLU A 23 -13.65 4.29 -4.22
C GLU A 23 -12.89 3.62 -3.06
N VAL A 24 -13.26 2.38 -2.75
CA VAL A 24 -12.63 1.56 -1.71
C VAL A 24 -11.17 1.27 -2.04
N ARG A 25 -10.89 0.83 -3.28
CA ARG A 25 -9.53 0.54 -3.76
C ARG A 25 -8.67 1.80 -3.81
N ALA A 26 -9.22 2.92 -4.27
CA ALA A 26 -8.52 4.20 -4.25
C ALA A 26 -8.17 4.64 -2.82
N GLY A 27 -9.11 4.50 -1.88
CA GLY A 27 -8.87 4.75 -0.46
C GLY A 27 -7.77 3.85 0.11
N ALA A 28 -7.79 2.55 -0.20
CA ALA A 28 -6.75 1.61 0.21
C ALA A 28 -5.36 2.01 -0.33
N GLY A 29 -5.27 2.46 -1.59
CA GLY A 29 -4.03 2.96 -2.18
C GLY A 29 -3.49 4.22 -1.51
N ILE A 30 -4.36 5.16 -1.13
CA ILE A 30 -3.99 6.37 -0.38
C ILE A 30 -3.42 6.00 1.00
N LEU A 31 -4.13 5.13 1.73
CA LEU A 31 -3.68 4.64 3.02
C LEU A 31 -2.36 3.86 2.89
N LEU A 32 -2.20 3.04 1.85
CA LEU A 32 -0.97 2.31 1.57
C LEU A 32 0.22 3.26 1.38
N LEU A 33 0.05 4.34 0.62
CA LEU A 33 1.12 5.30 0.38
C LEU A 33 1.55 6.00 1.67
N VAL A 34 0.59 6.43 2.49
CA VAL A 34 0.87 7.11 3.78
C VAL A 34 1.49 6.14 4.80
N ALA A 35 0.96 4.93 4.92
CA ALA A 35 1.52 3.92 5.83
C ALA A 35 2.90 3.42 5.36
N GLY A 36 3.08 3.19 4.06
CA GLY A 36 4.34 2.76 3.48
C GLY A 36 5.44 3.80 3.68
N THR A 37 5.14 5.08 3.46
CA THR A 37 6.10 6.17 3.71
C THR A 37 6.46 6.31 5.18
N ALA A 38 5.49 6.24 6.09
CA ALA A 38 5.75 6.22 7.53
C ALA A 38 6.61 5.03 7.95
N PHE A 39 6.31 3.85 7.42
CA PHE A 39 7.05 2.62 7.68
C PHE A 39 8.49 2.71 7.19
N LEU A 40 8.72 3.13 5.95
CA LEU A 40 10.07 3.30 5.39
C LEU A 40 10.86 4.35 6.16
N LYS A 41 10.24 5.46 6.56
CA LYS A 41 10.88 6.49 7.39
C LYS A 41 11.32 5.92 8.74
N ALA A 42 10.44 5.19 9.43
CA ALA A 42 10.76 4.54 10.69
C ALA A 42 11.85 3.46 10.53
N TRP A 43 11.83 2.69 9.45
CA TRP A 43 12.81 1.63 9.17
C TRP A 43 14.21 2.18 8.88
N TYR A 44 14.32 3.17 7.99
CA TYR A 44 15.62 3.68 7.55
C TYR A 44 16.21 4.74 8.49
N LEU A 45 15.37 5.59 9.09
CA LEU A 45 15.83 6.74 9.90
C LEU A 45 15.60 6.54 11.40
N GLY A 46 14.89 5.49 11.81
CA GLY A 46 14.53 5.29 13.21
C GLY A 46 13.57 6.34 13.78
N ASP A 47 12.98 7.18 12.91
CA ASP A 47 12.06 8.25 13.32
C ASP A 47 10.61 7.75 13.28
N PHE A 48 10.03 7.55 14.47
CA PHE A 48 8.65 7.10 14.68
C PHE A 48 7.63 8.23 14.76
N GLY A 49 8.04 9.50 14.64
CA GLY A 49 7.14 10.65 14.74
C GLY A 49 6.02 10.59 13.69
N LEU A 50 6.37 10.27 12.44
CA LEU A 50 5.38 10.11 11.38
C LEU A 50 4.48 8.88 11.62
N THR A 51 5.05 7.78 12.10
CA THR A 51 4.29 6.56 12.44
C THR A 51 3.21 6.82 13.48
N ARG A 52 3.51 7.59 14.54
CA ARG A 52 2.51 7.96 15.56
C ARG A 52 1.32 8.72 14.97
N ILE A 53 1.59 9.70 14.11
CA ILE A 53 0.54 10.48 13.43
C ILE A 53 -0.31 9.57 12.54
N VAL A 54 0.33 8.72 11.74
CA VAL A 54 -0.36 7.81 10.82
C VAL A 54 -1.22 6.80 11.57
N VAL A 55 -0.74 6.24 12.69
CA VAL A 55 -1.52 5.30 13.51
C VAL A 55 -2.78 5.96 14.07
N VAL A 56 -2.69 7.21 14.57
CA VAL A 56 -3.87 7.96 15.02
C VAL A 56 -4.82 8.24 13.86
N ALA A 57 -4.31 8.68 12.72
CA ALA A 57 -5.12 8.92 11.53
C ALA A 57 -5.84 7.65 11.04
N PHE A 58 -5.15 6.51 11.04
CA PHE A 58 -5.72 5.21 10.68
C PHE A 58 -6.84 4.78 11.63
N PHE A 59 -6.63 4.95 12.94
CA PHE A 59 -7.69 4.67 13.90
C PHE A 59 -8.94 5.51 13.63
N VAL A 60 -8.78 6.82 13.44
CA VAL A 60 -9.91 7.72 13.12
C VAL A 60 -10.57 7.32 11.80
N GLU A 61 -9.80 7.05 10.76
CA GLU A 61 -10.28 6.59 9.45
C GLU A 61 -11.15 5.33 9.58
N PHE A 62 -10.65 4.27 10.24
CA PHE A 62 -11.40 3.02 10.39
C PHE A 62 -12.57 3.15 11.38
N ALA A 63 -12.44 3.97 12.41
CA ALA A 63 -13.54 4.27 13.34
C ALA A 63 -14.69 4.96 12.60
N LEU A 64 -14.41 5.96 11.76
CA LEU A 64 -15.44 6.62 10.95
C LEU A 64 -16.11 5.66 9.97
N ARG A 65 -15.33 4.78 9.32
CA ARG A 65 -15.86 3.77 8.40
C ARG A 65 -16.82 2.80 9.09
N VAL A 66 -16.44 2.28 10.26
CA VAL A 66 -17.16 1.19 10.92
C VAL A 66 -18.29 1.70 11.83
N LEU A 67 -18.05 2.78 12.59
CA LEU A 67 -18.96 3.23 13.65
C LEU A 67 -19.95 4.32 13.21
N VAL A 68 -19.58 5.15 12.24
CA VAL A 68 -20.39 6.29 11.80
C VAL A 68 -20.98 6.01 10.42
N ASN A 69 -20.20 6.25 9.37
CA ASN A 69 -20.58 6.03 7.99
C ASN A 69 -19.33 6.11 7.10
N PRO A 70 -19.07 5.12 6.22
CA PRO A 70 -17.94 5.15 5.31
C PRO A 70 -17.93 6.35 4.35
N ALA A 71 -19.07 6.98 4.10
CA ALA A 71 -19.15 8.20 3.30
C ALA A 71 -18.35 9.38 3.89
N PHE A 72 -18.07 9.38 5.19
CA PHE A 72 -17.28 10.43 5.87
C PHE A 72 -15.80 10.09 6.03
N ALA A 73 -15.38 8.90 5.62
CA ALA A 73 -14.00 8.48 5.79
C ALA A 73 -13.07 9.28 4.85
N PRO A 74 -12.06 10.01 5.38
CA PRO A 74 -11.24 10.92 4.58
C PRO A 74 -10.64 10.29 3.33
N SER A 75 -10.07 9.08 3.43
CA SER A 75 -9.46 8.45 2.26
C SER A 75 -10.50 7.97 1.22
N LEU A 76 -11.74 7.63 1.63
CA LEU A 76 -12.83 7.31 0.70
C LEU A 76 -13.37 8.57 0.02
N ILE A 77 -13.44 9.71 0.72
CA ILE A 77 -13.80 11.00 0.11
C ILE A 77 -12.80 11.38 -0.97
N ILE A 78 -11.50 11.29 -0.67
CA ILE A 78 -10.43 11.58 -1.63
C ILE A 78 -10.48 10.56 -2.78
N GLY A 79 -10.63 9.27 -2.49
CA GLY A 79 -10.77 8.23 -3.49
C GLY A 79 -11.92 8.50 -4.44
N ARG A 80 -13.10 8.82 -3.90
CA ARG A 80 -14.31 9.21 -4.64
C ARG A 80 -14.06 10.40 -5.55
N PHE A 81 -13.35 11.43 -5.07
CA PHE A 81 -13.01 12.59 -5.89
C PHE A 81 -12.22 12.19 -7.15
N PHE A 82 -11.24 11.28 -7.02
CA PHE A 82 -10.42 10.84 -8.16
C PHE A 82 -11.15 9.86 -9.10
N VAL A 83 -12.02 8.98 -8.58
CA VAL A 83 -12.71 7.97 -9.41
C VAL A 83 -14.11 8.39 -9.88
N ARG A 84 -14.55 9.62 -9.61
CA ARG A 84 -15.93 10.10 -9.88
C ARG A 84 -16.40 9.97 -11.34
N ASN A 85 -15.48 10.00 -12.31
CA ASN A 85 -15.79 9.89 -13.74
C ASN A 85 -15.70 8.46 -14.27
N GLN A 86 -15.58 7.46 -13.40
CA GLN A 86 -15.54 6.05 -13.76
C GLN A 86 -16.90 5.39 -13.49
N LYS A 87 -17.27 4.39 -14.30
CA LYS A 87 -18.48 3.59 -14.03
C LYS A 87 -18.35 2.92 -12.65
N PRO A 88 -19.28 3.16 -11.71
CA PRO A 88 -19.20 2.56 -10.38
C PRO A 88 -19.27 1.03 -10.48
N ASP A 89 -18.53 0.36 -9.60
CA ASP A 89 -18.56 -1.09 -9.44
C ASP A 89 -19.04 -1.39 -8.02
N PHE A 90 -20.18 -2.05 -7.88
CA PHE A 90 -20.85 -2.17 -6.60
C PHE A 90 -20.51 -3.50 -5.93
N VAL A 91 -20.06 -3.42 -4.67
CA VAL A 91 -19.75 -4.58 -3.84
C VAL A 91 -20.54 -4.56 -2.55
N GLY A 92 -20.79 -5.74 -1.99
CA GLY A 92 -21.52 -5.88 -0.73
C GLY A 92 -20.79 -5.18 0.41
N ALA A 93 -21.52 -4.32 1.12
CA ALA A 93 -20.99 -3.59 2.26
C ALA A 93 -20.71 -4.49 3.49
N PRO A 94 -21.53 -5.50 3.85
CA PRO A 94 -21.31 -6.30 5.07
C PRO A 94 -19.93 -6.96 5.16
N GLN A 95 -19.44 -7.58 4.07
CA GLN A 95 -18.11 -8.19 4.06
C GLN A 95 -16.97 -7.16 4.21
N LYS A 96 -17.15 -5.94 3.68
CA LYS A 96 -16.16 -4.85 3.82
C LYS A 96 -16.17 -4.28 5.23
N GLN A 97 -17.35 -4.22 5.86
CA GLN A 97 -17.47 -3.83 7.27
C GLN A 97 -16.66 -4.74 8.19
N PHE A 98 -16.74 -6.07 7.97
CA PHE A 98 -15.94 -7.03 8.72
C PHE A 98 -14.44 -6.82 8.51
N ALA A 99 -13.99 -6.65 7.27
CA ALA A 99 -12.60 -6.38 6.97
C ALA A 99 -12.09 -5.08 7.63
N TRP A 100 -12.90 -4.01 7.63
CA TRP A 100 -12.54 -2.76 8.28
C TRP A 100 -12.60 -2.82 9.80
N ALA A 101 -13.44 -3.68 10.38
CA ALA A 101 -13.43 -3.94 11.82
C ALA A 101 -12.11 -4.61 12.26
N ILE A 102 -11.55 -5.53 11.46
CA ILE A 102 -10.21 -6.07 11.69
C ILE A 102 -9.16 -4.94 11.61
N GLY A 103 -9.27 -4.07 10.61
CA GLY A 103 -8.41 -2.88 10.48
C GLY A 103 -8.48 -1.97 11.71
N LEU A 104 -9.68 -1.72 12.25
CA LEU A 104 -9.90 -0.93 13.46
C LEU A 104 -9.25 -1.60 14.69
N LEU A 105 -9.39 -2.92 14.84
CA LEU A 105 -8.76 -3.68 15.91
C LEU A 105 -7.23 -3.55 15.86
N MET A 106 -6.64 -3.74 14.68
CA MET A 106 -5.19 -3.58 14.47
C MET A 106 -4.74 -2.14 14.77
N ALA A 107 -5.49 -1.13 14.31
CA ALA A 107 -5.16 0.28 14.57
C ALA A 107 -5.25 0.63 16.07
N THR A 108 -6.24 0.08 16.78
CA THR A 108 -6.41 0.24 18.23
C THR A 108 -5.23 -0.36 18.98
N LEU A 109 -4.82 -1.58 18.61
CA LEU A 109 -3.63 -2.22 19.18
C LEU A 109 -2.36 -1.39 18.93
N MET A 110 -2.21 -0.84 17.72
CA MET A 110 -1.08 0.03 17.38
C MET A 110 -1.07 1.35 18.15
N ILE A 111 -2.22 1.98 18.40
CA ILE A 111 -2.31 3.15 19.29
C ILE A 111 -1.80 2.77 20.68
N TYR A 112 -2.30 1.67 21.23
CA TYR A 112 -1.93 1.23 22.57
C TYR A 112 -0.42 0.97 22.67
N LEU A 113 0.17 0.27 21.71
CA LEU A 113 1.58 -0.09 21.75
C LEU A 113 2.52 1.09 21.43
N VAL A 114 2.26 1.85 20.36
CA VAL A 114 3.20 2.86 19.85
C VAL A 114 2.96 4.25 20.44
N VAL A 115 1.70 4.64 20.66
CA VAL A 115 1.36 5.99 21.12
C VAL A 115 1.37 6.06 22.64
N LEU A 116 0.73 5.08 23.32
CA LEU A 116 0.59 5.13 24.78
C LEU A 116 1.81 4.53 25.52
N ASN A 117 2.33 3.41 25.04
CA ASN A 117 3.43 2.70 25.72
C ASN A 117 4.82 2.91 25.08
N ASP A 118 4.90 3.67 23.98
CA ASP A 118 6.12 3.91 23.19
C ASP A 118 6.95 2.64 22.89
N VAL A 119 6.28 1.50 22.72
CA VAL A 119 6.92 0.23 22.46
C VAL A 119 7.39 0.22 21.02
N ARG A 120 8.67 -0.08 20.81
CA ARG A 120 9.29 -0.25 19.49
C ARG A 120 9.81 -1.68 19.44
N GLY A 121 9.08 -2.57 18.79
CA GLY A 121 9.40 -3.99 18.81
C GLY A 121 8.92 -4.76 17.58
N PRO A 122 9.34 -6.04 17.44
CA PRO A 122 9.03 -6.88 16.29
C PRO A 122 7.53 -7.08 16.05
N ILE A 123 6.72 -7.06 17.11
CA ILE A 123 5.27 -7.18 17.02
C ILE A 123 4.67 -6.02 16.21
N ASN A 124 5.12 -4.78 16.46
CA ASN A 124 4.64 -3.61 15.73
C ASN A 124 5.05 -3.67 14.26
N LEU A 125 6.28 -4.14 13.98
CA LEU A 125 6.76 -4.38 12.63
C LEU A 125 5.85 -5.38 11.88
N LEU A 126 5.51 -6.50 12.50
CA LEU A 126 4.64 -7.52 11.89
C LEU A 126 3.23 -6.97 11.64
N ILE A 127 2.65 -6.22 12.58
CA ILE A 127 1.34 -5.59 12.42
C ILE A 127 1.36 -4.57 11.27
N CYS A 128 2.39 -3.71 11.21
CA CYS A 128 2.54 -2.74 10.13
C CYS A 128 2.68 -3.41 8.77
N LEU A 129 3.53 -4.44 8.65
CA LEU A 129 3.71 -5.19 7.40
C LEU A 129 2.43 -5.91 6.98
N ALA A 130 1.69 -6.50 7.93
CA ALA A 130 0.41 -7.13 7.65
C ALA A 130 -0.62 -6.11 7.14
N CYS A 131 -0.73 -4.94 7.77
CA CYS A 131 -1.64 -3.87 7.37
C CYS A 131 -1.30 -3.33 5.96
N ILE A 132 -0.02 -3.03 5.71
CA ILE A 132 0.48 -2.61 4.39
C ILE A 132 0.21 -3.69 3.35
N GLY A 133 0.43 -4.96 3.70
CA GLY A 133 0.12 -6.10 2.85
C GLY A 133 -1.36 -6.13 2.47
N PHE A 134 -2.27 -6.08 3.45
CA PHE A 134 -3.72 -6.09 3.19
C PHE A 134 -4.17 -4.93 2.30
N LEU A 135 -3.68 -3.71 2.57
CA LEU A 135 -3.94 -2.54 1.72
C LEU A 135 -3.40 -2.72 0.30
N PHE A 136 -2.22 -3.30 0.15
CA PHE A 136 -1.62 -3.61 -1.15
C PHE A 136 -2.46 -4.61 -1.95
N PHE A 137 -2.93 -5.69 -1.33
CA PHE A 137 -3.79 -6.65 -2.02
C PHE A 137 -5.11 -6.02 -2.50
N GLU A 138 -5.72 -5.17 -1.65
CA GLU A 138 -6.95 -4.46 -1.99
C GLU A 138 -6.71 -3.44 -3.13
N THR A 139 -5.66 -2.63 -3.05
CA THR A 139 -5.40 -1.63 -4.09
C THR A 139 -4.91 -2.24 -5.41
N ALA A 140 -3.92 -3.12 -5.39
CA ALA A 140 -3.25 -3.63 -6.58
C ALA A 140 -4.08 -4.68 -7.31
N PHE A 141 -4.58 -5.68 -6.57
CA PHE A 141 -5.30 -6.82 -7.17
C PHE A 141 -6.82 -6.69 -7.08
N GLY A 142 -7.36 -5.76 -6.28
CA GLY A 142 -8.80 -5.70 -6.01
C GLY A 142 -9.27 -6.88 -5.15
N ILE A 143 -8.36 -7.51 -4.40
CA ILE A 143 -8.66 -8.66 -3.55
C ILE A 143 -8.65 -8.22 -2.10
N CYS A 144 -9.81 -8.28 -1.46
CA CYS A 144 -9.96 -8.02 -0.03
C CYS A 144 -9.77 -9.33 0.75
N ILE A 145 -8.58 -9.54 1.32
CA ILE A 145 -8.27 -10.75 2.12
C ILE A 145 -9.24 -10.88 3.32
N GLY A 146 -9.58 -9.78 3.98
CA GLY A 146 -10.56 -9.79 5.08
C GLY A 146 -11.94 -10.28 4.65
N CYS A 147 -12.36 -9.97 3.42
CA CYS A 147 -13.61 -10.42 2.84
C CYS A 147 -13.56 -11.93 2.49
N SER A 148 -12.40 -12.44 2.07
CA SER A 148 -12.18 -13.88 1.88
C SER A 148 -12.28 -14.64 3.20
N VAL A 149 -11.71 -14.10 4.29
CA VAL A 149 -11.83 -14.67 5.64
C VAL A 149 -13.29 -14.65 6.10
N TYR A 150 -14.01 -13.54 5.87
CA TYR A 150 -15.44 -13.45 6.17
C TYR A 150 -16.24 -14.59 5.50
N ASN A 151 -16.00 -14.83 4.22
CA ASN A 151 -16.70 -15.89 3.47
C ASN A 151 -16.37 -17.31 3.94
N LEU A 152 -15.20 -17.52 4.56
CA LEU A 152 -14.80 -18.82 5.10
C LEU A 152 -15.48 -19.12 6.45
N PHE A 153 -15.70 -18.11 7.29
CA PHE A 153 -16.20 -18.29 8.65
C PHE A 153 -17.70 -18.02 8.82
N ASN A 154 -18.29 -17.15 7.99
CA ASN A 154 -19.69 -16.76 8.16
C ASN A 154 -20.64 -17.66 7.36
N ARG A 155 -21.79 -18.00 7.94
CA ARG A 155 -22.80 -18.84 7.28
C ARG A 155 -23.46 -18.14 6.09
N GLU A 156 -23.60 -16.82 6.18
CA GLU A 156 -24.01 -15.98 5.07
C GLU A 156 -22.82 -15.75 4.15
N LYS A 157 -22.85 -16.35 2.96
CA LYS A 157 -21.81 -16.17 1.95
C LYS A 157 -21.77 -14.73 1.49
N ALA A 158 -20.56 -14.25 1.16
CA ALA A 158 -20.40 -12.92 0.60
C ALA A 158 -21.18 -12.79 -0.72
N GLN A 159 -21.99 -11.75 -0.83
CA GLN A 159 -22.72 -11.38 -2.05
C GLN A 159 -22.06 -10.16 -2.70
N LEU A 160 -22.12 -10.04 -4.03
CA LEU A 160 -21.52 -8.91 -4.77
C LEU A 160 -20.03 -8.75 -4.44
N CYS A 161 -19.24 -9.78 -4.74
CA CYS A 161 -17.80 -9.76 -4.48
C CYS A 161 -17.06 -8.90 -5.51
N PRO A 162 -15.90 -8.30 -5.14
CA PRO A 162 -15.11 -7.48 -6.07
C PRO A 162 -14.87 -8.17 -7.41
N GLY A 163 -15.16 -7.46 -8.51
CA GLY A 163 -15.01 -7.99 -9.86
C GLY A 163 -15.91 -9.20 -10.18
N GLY A 164 -17.02 -9.39 -9.45
CA GLY A 164 -17.93 -10.52 -9.64
C GLY A 164 -17.34 -11.87 -9.21
N ALA A 165 -16.27 -11.89 -8.40
CA ALA A 165 -15.53 -13.11 -8.09
C ALA A 165 -16.38 -14.26 -7.51
N CYS A 166 -17.47 -13.95 -6.82
CA CYS A 166 -18.38 -14.94 -6.24
C CYS A 166 -19.36 -15.56 -7.26
N GLU A 167 -19.50 -14.97 -8.44
CA GLU A 167 -20.38 -15.43 -9.53
C GLU A 167 -19.62 -16.16 -10.65
N ILE A 168 -18.28 -16.15 -10.62
CA ILE A 168 -17.44 -16.83 -11.60
C ILE A 168 -17.44 -18.34 -11.35
N HIS A 169 -18.23 -19.07 -12.16
CA HIS A 169 -18.32 -20.53 -12.09
C HIS A 169 -17.39 -21.24 -13.09
N GLN A 170 -17.06 -20.59 -14.21
CA GLN A 170 -16.13 -21.11 -15.21
C GLN A 170 -15.18 -20.01 -15.68
N ARG A 171 -13.89 -20.33 -15.73
CA ARG A 171 -12.86 -19.39 -16.19
C ARG A 171 -12.85 -19.29 -17.70
N GLN A 172 -12.97 -18.06 -18.20
CA GLN A 172 -12.75 -17.73 -19.61
C GLN A 172 -11.29 -17.93 -19.99
N ASP A 173 -10.99 -18.12 -21.28
CA ASP A 173 -9.62 -18.40 -21.73
C ASP A 173 -8.63 -17.28 -21.38
N ILE A 174 -9.07 -16.02 -21.40
CA ILE A 174 -8.26 -14.87 -20.98
C ILE A 174 -7.85 -14.92 -19.49
N GLN A 175 -8.57 -15.67 -18.66
CA GLN A 175 -8.28 -15.83 -17.22
C GLN A 175 -7.31 -17.01 -16.96
N ARG A 176 -6.94 -17.78 -17.98
CA ARG A 176 -6.04 -18.93 -17.84
C ARG A 176 -4.61 -18.51 -18.15
N VAL A 177 -3.67 -18.92 -17.29
CA VAL A 177 -2.24 -18.72 -17.54
C VAL A 177 -1.74 -19.88 -18.39
N SER A 178 -1.25 -19.59 -19.59
CA SER A 178 -0.70 -20.62 -20.49
C SER A 178 0.72 -21.05 -20.06
N PRO A 179 1.16 -22.27 -20.42
CA PRO A 179 2.54 -22.70 -20.18
C PRO A 179 3.59 -21.76 -20.79
N ALA A 180 3.30 -21.16 -21.94
CA ALA A 180 4.17 -20.19 -22.59
C ALA A 180 4.31 -18.89 -21.77
N GLN A 181 3.21 -18.38 -21.20
CA GLN A 181 3.25 -17.23 -20.28
C GLN A 181 4.04 -17.55 -19.01
N LEU A 182 3.89 -18.76 -18.47
CA LEU A 182 4.67 -19.21 -17.32
C LEU A 182 6.16 -19.30 -17.65
N ALA A 183 6.52 -19.84 -18.82
CA ALA A 183 7.91 -19.90 -19.30
C ALA A 183 8.52 -18.51 -19.52
N ALA A 184 7.74 -17.56 -20.06
CA ALA A 184 8.19 -16.17 -20.20
C ALA A 184 8.44 -15.52 -18.84
N LEU A 185 7.56 -15.76 -17.85
CA LEU A 185 7.73 -15.26 -16.49
C LEU A 185 8.99 -15.85 -15.82
N THR A 186 9.20 -17.16 -15.92
CA THR A 186 10.38 -17.81 -15.32
C THR A 186 11.67 -17.33 -15.98
N MET A 187 11.67 -17.16 -17.31
CA MET A 187 12.80 -16.60 -18.05
C MET A 187 13.09 -15.15 -17.62
N PHE A 188 12.06 -14.32 -17.45
CA PHE A 188 12.22 -12.95 -16.96
C PHE A 188 12.85 -12.91 -15.56
N ILE A 189 12.36 -13.73 -14.63
CA ILE A 189 12.91 -13.83 -13.28
C ILE A 189 14.35 -14.36 -13.31
N ALA A 190 14.63 -15.37 -14.11
CA ALA A 190 15.97 -15.93 -14.27
C ALA A 190 16.96 -14.91 -14.87
N LEU A 191 16.50 -14.11 -15.84
CA LEU A 191 17.29 -13.02 -16.42
C LEU A 191 17.62 -11.96 -15.37
N LEU A 192 16.63 -11.50 -14.59
CA LEU A 192 16.87 -10.56 -13.49
C LEU A 192 17.82 -11.14 -12.45
N GLY A 193 17.63 -12.39 -12.05
CA GLY A 193 18.54 -13.09 -11.13
C GLY A 193 19.97 -13.19 -11.69
N GLY A 194 20.09 -13.53 -12.97
CA GLY A 194 21.37 -13.58 -13.68
C GLY A 194 22.05 -12.21 -13.74
N ILE A 195 21.29 -11.14 -14.00
CA ILE A 195 21.81 -9.76 -13.97
C ILE A 195 22.29 -9.41 -12.56
N VAL A 196 21.51 -9.71 -11.51
CA VAL A 196 21.92 -9.46 -10.12
C VAL A 196 23.20 -10.21 -9.76
N LEU A 197 23.37 -11.46 -10.21
CA LEU A 197 24.58 -12.24 -10.00
C LEU A 197 25.77 -11.77 -10.84
N ALA A 198 25.52 -11.25 -12.05
CA ALA A 198 26.54 -10.75 -12.96
C ALA A 198 26.96 -9.30 -12.67
N MET A 199 26.14 -8.53 -11.93
CA MET A 199 26.54 -7.24 -11.41
C MET A 199 27.76 -7.46 -10.50
N PRO A 200 28.95 -6.95 -10.85
CA PRO A 200 30.03 -6.91 -9.89
C PRO A 200 29.51 -6.11 -8.70
N GLY A 201 29.51 -6.72 -7.51
CA GLY A 201 29.21 -5.98 -6.28
C GLY A 201 30.01 -4.68 -6.31
N SER A 202 29.41 -3.57 -5.90
CA SER A 202 29.95 -2.21 -6.03
C SER A 202 31.27 -1.93 -5.28
N ALA A 203 32.21 -2.88 -5.25
CA ALA A 203 33.63 -2.61 -5.22
C ALA A 203 33.99 -1.94 -6.56
N ALA A 204 34.13 -0.62 -6.52
CA ALA A 204 34.57 0.22 -7.60
C ALA A 204 35.69 -0.47 -8.43
N ARG A 205 35.38 -0.87 -9.67
CA ARG A 205 36.41 -1.09 -10.67
C ARG A 205 36.85 0.27 -11.19
N SER A 206 37.81 0.89 -10.49
CA SER A 206 38.59 1.97 -11.06
C SER A 206 39.51 1.36 -12.12
N ILE A 207 39.14 1.51 -13.40
CA ILE A 207 40.14 1.47 -14.47
C ILE A 207 40.78 2.85 -14.43
N SER A 208 41.90 2.97 -13.72
CA SER A 208 42.64 4.21 -13.60
C SER A 208 43.41 4.49 -14.89
N THR A 209 43.08 5.59 -15.56
CA THR A 209 43.89 6.18 -16.65
C THR A 209 44.64 7.37 -16.05
N PRO A 210 45.98 7.29 -15.87
CA PRO A 210 46.69 8.33 -15.16
C PRO A 210 46.66 9.65 -15.95
N GLY A 211 45.96 10.65 -15.41
CA GLY A 211 45.99 12.05 -15.87
C GLY A 211 44.65 12.67 -16.27
N LEU A 212 43.69 11.89 -16.77
CA LEU A 212 42.36 12.40 -17.17
C LEU A 212 41.33 12.29 -16.02
N ASP A 213 41.54 11.31 -15.14
CA ASP A 213 40.62 11.03 -14.03
C ASP A 213 40.59 12.17 -13.00
N SER A 214 41.70 12.90 -12.78
CA SER A 214 41.79 13.92 -11.71
C SER A 214 40.97 15.18 -11.99
N VAL A 215 40.86 15.62 -13.24
CA VAL A 215 40.05 16.80 -13.62
C VAL A 215 38.56 16.44 -13.60
N ALA A 216 38.22 15.29 -14.18
CA ALA A 216 36.85 14.79 -14.18
C ALA A 216 36.34 14.43 -12.77
N GLU A 217 37.23 13.99 -11.87
CA GLU A 217 36.94 13.76 -10.45
C GLU A 217 36.75 15.10 -9.70
N ALA A 218 37.61 16.10 -9.96
CA ALA A 218 37.48 17.42 -9.35
C ALA A 218 36.16 18.12 -9.73
N GLU A 219 35.73 18.02 -10.99
CA GLU A 219 34.43 18.56 -11.42
C GLU A 219 33.24 17.79 -10.82
N ARG A 220 33.33 16.46 -10.73
CA ARG A 220 32.29 15.61 -10.14
C ARG A 220 32.10 15.86 -8.64
N CYS A 221 33.21 16.10 -7.94
CA CYS A 221 33.22 16.40 -6.52
C CYS A 221 32.89 17.85 -6.17
N ARG A 222 32.75 18.71 -7.18
CA ARG A 222 32.24 20.07 -6.98
C ARG A 222 30.75 20.01 -6.65
N VAL A 223 30.42 20.27 -5.39
CA VAL A 223 29.03 20.33 -4.93
C VAL A 223 28.34 21.54 -5.59
N PRO A 224 27.23 21.34 -6.32
CA PRO A 224 26.49 22.42 -6.95
C PRO A 224 25.74 23.28 -5.92
N ALA A 225 25.52 24.55 -6.26
CA ALA A 225 24.90 25.53 -5.36
C ALA A 225 23.53 25.09 -4.81
N PHE A 226 22.72 24.38 -5.61
CA PHE A 226 21.42 23.89 -5.14
C PHE A 226 21.55 22.81 -4.05
N ALA A 227 22.56 21.94 -4.14
CA ALA A 227 22.79 20.89 -3.15
C ALA A 227 23.23 21.48 -1.81
N ILE A 228 23.98 22.60 -1.85
CA ILE A 228 24.32 23.40 -0.66
C ILE A 228 23.06 24.07 -0.11
N ALA A 229 22.25 24.71 -0.96
CA ALA A 229 21.06 25.45 -0.56
C ALA A 229 20.01 24.58 0.16
N ILE A 230 19.89 23.30 -0.20
CA ILE A 230 18.98 22.34 0.45
C ILE A 230 19.64 21.52 1.58
N GLY A 231 20.89 21.83 1.96
CA GLY A 231 21.61 21.11 3.02
C GLY A 231 22.03 19.67 2.65
N HIS A 232 22.09 19.33 1.36
CA HIS A 232 22.44 18.00 0.85
C HIS A 232 23.86 17.90 0.28
N ALA A 233 24.76 18.82 0.66
CA ALA A 233 26.15 18.79 0.21
C ALA A 233 26.84 17.45 0.50
N GLU A 234 26.65 16.90 1.71
CA GLU A 234 27.22 15.61 2.10
C GLU A 234 26.60 14.42 1.36
N LYS A 235 25.29 14.47 1.05
CA LYS A 235 24.64 13.44 0.22
C LYS A 235 25.13 13.48 -1.23
N TRP A 236 25.40 14.68 -1.76
CA TRP A 236 25.98 14.85 -3.08
C TRP A 236 27.36 14.20 -3.17
N LYS A 237 28.23 14.48 -2.18
CA LYS A 237 29.55 13.85 -2.09
C LYS A 237 29.45 12.33 -1.99
N LEU A 238 28.57 11.82 -1.12
CA LEU A 238 28.32 10.38 -0.94
C LEU A 238 27.92 9.70 -2.26
N HIS A 239 26.96 10.27 -3.00
CA HIS A 239 26.50 9.67 -4.27
C HIS A 239 27.51 9.76 -5.41
N ASN A 240 28.48 10.68 -5.31
CA ASN A 240 29.53 10.87 -6.29
C ASN A 240 30.87 10.22 -5.89
N ASN A 241 30.89 9.47 -4.78
CA ASN A 241 32.09 8.85 -4.19
C ASN A 241 33.22 9.84 -3.90
N CYS A 242 32.86 11.08 -3.59
CA CYS A 242 33.80 12.11 -3.20
C CYS A 242 33.96 12.07 -1.68
N ARG A 243 35.17 11.79 -1.20
CA ARG A 243 35.49 11.84 0.23
C ARG A 243 35.72 13.27 0.71
#